data_AF-A0A1F5JZ16-F1
#
_entry.id   AF-A0A1F5JZ16-F1
#
_cell.length_a   1.000
_cell.length_b   1.000
_cell.length_c   1.000
_cell.angle_alpha   90.00
_cell.angle_beta   90.00
_cell.angle_gamma   90.00
#
_symmetry.space_group_name_H-M   'P 1'
#
loop_
_entity.id
_entity.type
_entity.pdbx_description
1 polymer ?
#
loop_
_entity_poly.entity_id
_entity_poly.type
_entity_poly.pdbx_seq_one_letter_code
_entity_poly.pdbx_strand_id
1 'polypeptide(L)'
;MFIGYSPERSELTEKLSARRNILLHAGGDRVDAFDEIGKMPGMEVIERFDSANSHYFDCRDYVFGRRRREKWYDPRSDALEETMLGHPANFLISQGYNHTETPLSGDVAVYIHNPSWYPGPRAAHWGIYDQGKVISKFGAGHVYRHSFDLVPNFYGNRVLFFHPPTPRRMKIWAWFRRLLD
;
A
#
# COMPACT_ATOMS: atom_id res chain seq x y z
N MET A 1 9.30 5.14 11.31
CA MET A 1 10.40 5.87 10.63
C MET A 1 9.90 7.18 10.01
N PHE A 2 10.70 8.25 10.04
CA PHE A 2 10.37 9.53 9.38
C PHE A 2 10.86 9.55 7.94
N ILE A 3 10.08 10.19 7.06
CA ILE A 3 10.43 10.39 5.66
C ILE A 3 10.87 11.85 5.48
N GLY A 4 12.14 12.02 5.11
CA GLY A 4 12.71 13.33 4.83
C GLY A 4 12.15 13.98 3.56
N TYR A 5 12.59 15.21 3.34
CA TYR A 5 12.42 15.87 2.05
C TYR A 5 13.46 15.35 1.06
N SER A 6 13.07 15.18 -0.20
CA SER A 6 14.02 15.05 -1.32
C SER A 6 13.49 15.77 -2.57
N PRO A 7 14.37 16.18 -3.50
CA PRO A 7 13.96 16.72 -4.80
C PRO A 7 13.08 15.75 -5.59
N GLU A 8 13.44 14.47 -5.62
CA GLU A 8 12.71 13.41 -6.34
C GLU A 8 11.30 13.23 -5.77
N ARG A 9 11.17 13.33 -4.45
CA ARG A 9 9.89 13.29 -3.75
C ARG A 9 8.98 14.46 -4.12
N SER A 10 9.58 15.64 -4.28
CA SER A 10 8.87 16.86 -4.68
C SER A 10 8.41 16.76 -6.14
N GLU A 11 9.28 16.31 -7.03
CA GLU A 11 8.94 16.05 -8.43
C GLU A 11 7.81 15.02 -8.56
N LEU A 12 7.88 13.91 -7.80
CA LEU A 12 6.84 12.89 -7.79
C LEU A 12 5.51 13.45 -7.29
N THR A 13 5.56 14.30 -6.26
CA THR A 13 4.39 15.01 -5.73
C THR A 13 3.76 15.90 -6.79
N GLU A 14 4.57 16.68 -7.52
CA GLU A 14 4.10 17.57 -8.57
C GLU A 14 3.46 16.78 -9.71
N LYS A 15 4.16 15.76 -10.24
CA LYS A 15 3.66 14.90 -11.32
C LYS A 15 2.32 14.26 -10.96
N LEU A 16 2.17 13.75 -9.73
CA LEU A 16 0.92 13.13 -9.29
C LEU A 16 -0.17 14.15 -8.92
N SER A 17 0.19 15.31 -8.37
CA SER A 17 -0.79 16.37 -8.00
C SER A 17 -1.38 17.05 -9.22
N ALA A 18 -0.56 17.39 -10.21
CA ALA A 18 -1.02 17.94 -11.50
C ALA A 18 -2.01 17.00 -12.20
N ARG A 19 -1.91 15.70 -11.90
CA ARG A 19 -2.74 14.65 -12.49
C ARG A 19 -3.90 14.20 -11.60
N ARG A 20 -3.91 14.58 -10.31
CA ARG A 20 -5.00 14.26 -9.37
C ARG A 20 -6.35 14.81 -9.83
N ASN A 21 -6.37 16.03 -10.39
CA ASN A 21 -7.58 16.64 -10.97
C ASN A 21 -8.01 15.99 -12.29
N ILE A 22 -7.09 15.32 -12.98
CA ILE A 22 -7.34 14.63 -14.24
C ILE A 22 -7.89 13.22 -13.99
N LEU A 23 -7.35 12.52 -12.99
CA LEU A 23 -7.72 11.14 -12.63
C LEU A 23 -9.12 11.02 -12.01
N LEU A 24 -9.66 12.09 -11.44
CA LEU A 24 -11.02 12.12 -10.88
C LEU A 24 -12.11 12.35 -11.94
N HIS A 25 -11.76 12.81 -13.15
CA HIS A 25 -12.73 13.34 -14.11
C HIS A 25 -12.61 12.84 -15.56
N ALA A 26 -11.55 12.11 -15.93
CA ALA A 26 -11.37 11.65 -17.31
C ALA A 26 -11.39 10.11 -17.40
N GLY A 27 -12.53 9.56 -17.83
CA GLY A 27 -12.67 8.15 -18.25
C GLY A 27 -12.02 7.88 -19.61
N GLY A 28 -10.72 8.15 -19.75
CA GLY A 28 -9.98 7.91 -20.98
C GLY A 28 -8.52 7.53 -20.73
N ASP A 29 -8.00 6.64 -21.59
CA ASP A 29 -6.66 6.08 -21.60
C ASP A 29 -5.55 7.10 -21.27
N ARG A 30 -4.96 7.00 -20.09
CA ARG A 30 -3.75 7.78 -19.71
C ARG A 30 -2.70 6.91 -19.03
N VAL A 31 -2.52 5.70 -19.57
CA VAL A 31 -1.41 4.78 -19.23
C VAL A 31 -0.07 5.50 -19.31
N ASP A 32 0.14 6.34 -20.33
CA ASP A 32 1.38 7.10 -20.56
C ASP A 32 1.79 7.96 -19.36
N ALA A 33 0.83 8.52 -18.64
CA ALA A 33 1.14 9.35 -17.47
C ALA A 33 1.78 8.51 -16.36
N PHE A 34 1.25 7.31 -16.12
CA PHE A 34 1.80 6.39 -15.14
C PHE A 34 3.14 5.79 -15.60
N ASP A 35 3.33 5.65 -16.92
CA ASP A 35 4.62 5.29 -17.48
C ASP A 35 5.74 6.29 -17.18
N GLU A 36 5.45 7.59 -17.23
CA GLU A 36 6.42 8.63 -16.87
C GLU A 36 6.87 8.55 -15.40
N ILE A 37 6.01 8.06 -14.50
CA ILE A 37 6.39 7.83 -13.10
C ILE A 37 7.37 6.65 -13.01
N GLY A 38 7.14 5.61 -13.80
CA GLY A 38 8.03 4.45 -13.91
C GLY A 38 9.43 4.78 -14.43
N LYS A 39 9.61 5.91 -15.09
CA LYS A 39 10.90 6.40 -15.61
C LYS A 39 11.70 7.22 -14.60
N MET A 40 11.12 7.58 -13.46
CA MET A 40 11.82 8.38 -12.45
C MET A 40 12.94 7.56 -11.78
N PRO A 41 14.09 8.17 -11.45
CA PRO A 41 15.15 7.49 -10.70
C PRO A 41 14.62 6.87 -9.40
N GLY A 42 14.98 5.62 -9.14
CA GLY A 42 14.53 4.89 -7.94
C GLY A 42 13.12 4.29 -8.04
N MET A 43 12.42 4.48 -9.16
CA MET A 43 11.15 3.81 -9.47
C MET A 43 11.38 2.63 -10.42
N GLU A 44 10.63 1.56 -10.22
CA GLU A 44 10.62 0.38 -11.07
C GLU A 44 9.17 -0.08 -11.27
N VAL A 45 8.72 -0.23 -12.51
CA VAL A 45 7.37 -0.74 -12.78
C VAL A 45 7.37 -2.26 -12.61
N ILE A 46 6.61 -2.76 -11.64
CA ILE A 46 6.46 -4.19 -11.37
C ILE A 46 5.27 -4.77 -12.13
N GLU A 47 4.18 -4.01 -12.24
CA GLU A 47 3.00 -4.45 -12.97
C GLU A 47 2.29 -3.25 -13.61
N ARG A 48 2.03 -3.37 -14.92
CA ARG A 48 1.30 -2.38 -15.72
C ARG A 48 -0.20 -2.60 -15.58
N PHE A 49 -0.94 -1.50 -15.55
CA PHE A 49 -2.40 -1.49 -15.45
C PHE A 49 -2.96 -0.45 -16.39
N ASP A 50 -4.00 -0.85 -17.14
CA ASP A 50 -4.78 0.06 -17.97
C ASP A 50 -5.84 0.74 -17.10
N SER A 51 -5.83 2.07 -17.09
CA SER A 51 -6.52 2.90 -16.09
C SER A 51 -8.06 2.83 -16.15
N ALA A 52 -8.64 2.30 -17.22
CA ALA A 52 -10.06 2.42 -17.54
C ALA A 52 -11.02 1.70 -16.57
N ASN A 53 -10.55 0.73 -15.76
CA ASN A 53 -11.42 -0.11 -14.91
C ASN A 53 -11.04 -0.14 -13.42
N SER A 54 -10.17 0.75 -12.94
CA SER A 54 -9.42 0.56 -11.68
C SER A 54 -9.92 1.36 -10.47
N HIS A 55 -11.12 1.96 -10.49
CA HIS A 55 -11.60 2.78 -9.34
C HIS A 55 -11.61 2.02 -7.98
N TYR A 56 -11.74 0.70 -7.99
CA TYR A 56 -11.69 -0.14 -6.80
C TYR A 56 -10.33 -0.79 -6.53
N PHE A 57 -9.38 -0.65 -7.46
CA PHE A 57 -8.06 -1.26 -7.37
C PHE A 57 -7.05 -0.18 -6.95
N ASP A 58 -6.98 0.14 -5.66
CA ASP A 58 -6.05 1.14 -5.12
C ASP A 58 -4.86 0.48 -4.39
N CYS A 59 -4.07 1.27 -3.64
CA CYS A 59 -2.94 0.75 -2.86
C CYS A 59 -3.35 -0.30 -1.82
N ARG A 60 -4.55 -0.19 -1.24
CA ARG A 60 -5.07 -1.10 -0.21
C ARG A 60 -5.52 -2.40 -0.87
N ASP A 61 -6.21 -2.32 -1.99
CA ASP A 61 -6.66 -3.51 -2.71
C ASP A 61 -5.45 -4.31 -3.24
N TYR A 62 -4.42 -3.61 -3.72
CA TYR A 62 -3.16 -4.26 -4.07
C TYR A 62 -2.55 -5.02 -2.88
N VAL A 63 -2.43 -4.39 -1.71
CA VAL A 63 -1.83 -4.98 -0.50
C VAL A 63 -2.69 -6.11 0.05
N PHE A 64 -3.93 -5.81 0.45
CA PHE A 64 -4.78 -6.70 1.23
C PHE A 64 -5.65 -7.61 0.37
N GLY A 65 -6.23 -7.10 -0.73
CA GLY A 65 -7.08 -7.89 -1.63
C GLY A 65 -6.28 -8.85 -2.50
N ARG A 66 -5.27 -8.35 -3.23
CA ARG A 66 -4.54 -9.12 -4.24
C ARG A 66 -3.30 -9.83 -3.71
N ARG A 67 -2.40 -9.11 -3.03
CA ARG A 67 -1.10 -9.65 -2.63
C ARG A 67 -1.19 -10.55 -1.41
N ARG A 68 -1.98 -10.13 -0.41
CA ARG A 68 -2.15 -10.85 0.87
C ARG A 68 -3.40 -11.74 0.89
N ARG A 69 -4.43 -11.42 0.11
CA ARG A 69 -5.73 -12.12 0.08
C ARG A 69 -6.35 -12.24 1.46
N GLU A 70 -6.36 -11.13 2.18
CA GLU A 70 -6.89 -11.04 3.52
C GLU A 70 -8.41 -11.23 3.51
N LYS A 71 -8.90 -12.19 4.30
CA LYS A 71 -10.34 -12.53 4.32
C LYS A 71 -11.23 -11.43 4.87
N TRP A 72 -10.67 -10.55 5.68
CA TRP A 72 -11.37 -9.42 6.29
C TRP A 72 -11.42 -8.19 5.38
N TYR A 73 -10.64 -8.16 4.29
CA TYR A 73 -10.57 -7.01 3.41
C TYR A 73 -11.71 -7.03 2.41
N ASP A 74 -12.54 -5.97 2.45
CA ASP A 74 -13.59 -5.70 1.48
C ASP A 74 -13.43 -4.27 0.96
N PRO A 75 -13.07 -4.07 -0.33
CA PRO A 75 -12.88 -2.74 -0.91
C PRO A 75 -14.18 -1.92 -1.00
N ARG A 76 -15.35 -2.51 -0.69
CA ARG A 76 -16.67 -1.84 -0.70
C ARG A 76 -17.19 -1.50 0.69
N SER A 77 -16.43 -1.76 1.75
CA SER A 77 -16.88 -1.55 3.13
C SER A 77 -16.41 -0.20 3.68
N ASP A 78 -17.34 0.76 3.79
CA ASP A 78 -17.07 2.09 4.36
C ASP A 78 -16.64 2.01 5.84
N ALA A 79 -17.22 1.09 6.62
CA ALA A 79 -16.88 0.88 8.02
C ALA A 79 -15.45 0.35 8.20
N LEU A 80 -15.01 -0.55 7.29
CA LEU A 80 -13.63 -1.00 7.23
C LEU A 80 -12.70 0.17 6.87
N GLU A 81 -13.12 1.01 5.93
CA GLU A 81 -12.35 2.17 5.50
C GLU A 81 -12.12 3.18 6.64
N GLU A 82 -13.17 3.52 7.40
CA GLU A 82 -13.04 4.48 8.51
C GLU A 82 -12.05 3.99 9.57
N THR A 83 -12.17 2.72 9.98
CA THR A 83 -11.32 2.13 11.03
C THR A 83 -9.88 1.93 10.56
N MET A 84 -9.69 1.37 9.36
CA MET A 84 -8.37 1.11 8.78
C MET A 84 -7.61 2.40 8.48
N LEU A 85 -8.30 3.47 8.03
CA LEU A 85 -7.63 4.74 7.75
C LEU A 85 -7.44 5.58 9.01
N GLY A 86 -8.42 5.65 9.90
CA GLY A 86 -8.37 6.51 11.10
C GLY A 86 -7.45 5.98 12.20
N HIS A 87 -7.35 4.65 12.34
CA HIS A 87 -6.54 4.01 13.37
C HIS A 87 -5.74 2.82 12.80
N PRO A 88 -4.88 3.04 11.80
CA PRO A 88 -4.28 1.97 11.01
C PRO A 88 -3.46 0.97 11.83
N ALA A 89 -2.73 1.44 12.85
CA ALA A 89 -1.93 0.58 13.72
C ALA A 89 -2.83 -0.34 14.56
N ASN A 90 -3.82 0.22 15.26
CA ASN A 90 -4.75 -0.55 16.09
C ASN A 90 -5.55 -1.53 15.24
N PHE A 91 -5.99 -1.09 14.05
CA PHE A 91 -6.69 -1.92 13.11
C PHE A 91 -5.84 -3.13 12.69
N LEU A 92 -4.62 -2.92 12.19
CA LEU A 92 -3.74 -4.03 11.79
C LEU A 92 -3.41 -4.97 12.95
N ILE A 93 -3.14 -4.44 14.15
CA ILE A 93 -2.91 -5.25 15.35
C ILE A 93 -4.13 -6.12 15.67
N SER A 94 -5.34 -5.60 15.53
CA SER A 94 -6.58 -6.38 15.71
C SER A 94 -6.74 -7.52 14.70
N GLN A 95 -6.13 -7.38 13.51
CA GLN A 95 -6.07 -8.43 12.49
C GLN A 95 -4.89 -9.41 12.68
N GLY A 96 -4.12 -9.27 13.77
CA GLY A 96 -3.02 -10.16 14.12
C GLY A 96 -1.66 -9.77 13.51
N TYR A 97 -1.54 -8.58 12.93
CA TYR A 97 -0.27 -8.03 12.50
C TYR A 97 0.54 -7.50 13.70
N ASN A 98 1.87 -7.51 13.59
CA ASN A 98 2.75 -6.98 14.63
C ASN A 98 3.57 -5.81 14.10
N HIS A 99 3.57 -4.69 14.81
CA HIS A 99 4.43 -3.56 14.46
C HIS A 99 5.92 -3.92 14.59
N THR A 100 6.75 -3.45 13.66
CA THR A 100 8.21 -3.70 13.65
C THR A 100 9.00 -2.47 13.22
N GLU A 101 10.16 -2.28 13.83
CA GLU A 101 11.15 -1.26 13.43
C GLU A 101 12.18 -1.80 12.42
N THR A 102 12.26 -3.12 12.27
CA THR A 102 13.18 -3.80 11.34
C THR A 102 12.35 -4.61 10.35
N PRO A 103 11.89 -3.98 9.24
CA PRO A 103 11.00 -4.65 8.31
C PRO A 103 11.69 -5.79 7.55
N LEU A 104 10.95 -6.85 7.29
CA LEU A 104 11.33 -7.98 6.45
C LEU A 104 10.52 -7.97 5.16
N SER A 105 11.06 -8.58 4.09
CA SER A 105 10.29 -8.72 2.83
C SER A 105 8.95 -9.40 3.10
N GLY A 106 7.86 -8.78 2.64
CA GLY A 106 6.49 -9.21 2.88
C GLY A 106 5.76 -8.43 3.97
N ASP A 107 6.45 -7.60 4.75
CA ASP A 107 5.83 -6.71 5.73
C ASP A 107 4.99 -5.63 5.04
N VAL A 108 3.93 -5.18 5.71
CA VAL A 108 3.09 -4.08 5.23
C VAL A 108 3.72 -2.75 5.63
N ALA A 109 3.93 -1.88 4.65
CA ALA A 109 4.33 -0.50 4.85
C ALA A 109 3.08 0.39 4.88
N VAL A 110 2.93 1.20 5.94
CA VAL A 110 1.81 2.11 6.13
C VAL A 110 2.32 3.53 6.23
N TYR A 111 1.92 4.37 5.28
CA TYR A 111 2.28 5.77 5.26
C TYR A 111 1.25 6.60 6.00
N ILE A 112 1.73 7.36 6.98
CA ILE A 112 0.92 8.11 7.91
C ILE A 112 1.05 9.60 7.65
N HIS A 113 -0.09 10.28 7.59
CA HIS A 113 -0.19 11.73 7.60
C HIS A 113 -1.03 12.22 8.79
N ASN A 114 -0.74 13.44 9.25
CA ASN A 114 -1.51 14.09 10.32
C ASN A 114 -2.21 15.31 9.71
N PRO A 115 -3.37 15.13 9.04
CA PRO A 115 -4.08 16.25 8.45
C PRO A 115 -4.65 17.14 9.55
N SER A 116 -4.66 18.46 9.34
CA SER A 116 -5.15 19.44 10.33
C SER A 116 -6.63 19.28 10.68
N TRP A 117 -7.42 18.65 9.80
CA TRP A 117 -8.86 18.44 9.96
C TRP A 117 -9.23 17.12 10.67
N TYR A 118 -8.26 16.26 11.02
CA TYR A 118 -8.52 14.99 11.70
C TYR A 118 -7.75 14.95 13.03
N PRO A 119 -8.34 14.48 14.13
CA PRO A 119 -7.74 14.54 15.46
C PRO A 119 -6.59 13.54 15.70
N GLY A 120 -6.02 12.93 14.64
CA GLY A 120 -4.98 11.91 14.79
C GLY A 120 -4.25 11.53 13.51
N PRO A 121 -3.28 10.60 13.62
CA PRO A 121 -2.61 10.02 12.47
C PRO A 121 -3.57 9.20 11.64
N ARG A 122 -3.62 9.47 10.34
CA ARG A 122 -4.41 8.72 9.37
C ARG A 122 -3.49 8.00 8.40
N ALA A 123 -3.85 6.81 7.94
CA ALA A 123 -3.16 6.18 6.82
C ALA A 123 -3.55 6.88 5.52
N ALA A 124 -2.55 7.20 4.69
CA ALA A 124 -2.76 7.84 3.40
C ALA A 124 -2.25 6.98 2.24
N HIS A 125 -1.37 6.02 2.49
CA HIS A 125 -0.87 5.11 1.46
C HIS A 125 -0.37 3.79 2.06
N TRP A 126 -0.36 2.73 1.25
CA TRP A 126 -0.05 1.36 1.66
C TRP A 126 0.86 0.68 0.65
N GLY A 127 1.73 -0.21 1.13
CA GLY A 127 2.59 -1.02 0.27
C GLY A 127 3.10 -2.28 0.96
N ILE A 128 3.85 -3.08 0.22
CA ILE A 128 4.58 -4.25 0.74
C ILE A 128 6.07 -3.94 0.72
N TYR A 129 6.73 -4.05 1.86
CA TYR A 129 8.17 -3.94 1.95
C TYR A 129 8.84 -5.13 1.25
N ASP A 130 9.88 -4.85 0.46
CA ASP A 130 10.65 -5.85 -0.26
C ASP A 130 12.12 -5.43 -0.46
N GLN A 131 13.01 -6.03 0.33
CA GLN A 131 14.47 -5.85 0.28
C GLN A 131 14.90 -4.37 0.24
N GLY A 132 14.53 -3.58 1.25
CA GLY A 132 14.89 -2.15 1.31
C GLY A 132 13.96 -1.21 0.53
N LYS A 133 13.07 -1.75 -0.30
CA LYS A 133 12.11 -0.99 -1.10
C LYS A 133 10.67 -1.27 -0.68
N VAL A 134 9.73 -0.52 -1.21
CA VAL A 134 8.28 -0.72 -1.06
C VAL A 134 7.68 -0.95 -2.43
N ILE A 135 6.82 -1.96 -2.53
CA ILE A 135 6.00 -2.24 -3.70
C ILE A 135 4.58 -1.74 -3.43
N SER A 136 4.12 -0.76 -4.18
CA SER A 136 2.80 -0.14 -3.98
C SER A 136 2.18 0.39 -5.27
N LYS A 137 0.88 0.71 -5.23
CA LYS A 137 0.14 1.29 -6.35
C LYS A 137 -0.22 2.75 -6.07
N PHE A 138 0.14 3.68 -6.96
CA PHE A 138 -0.25 5.09 -6.81
C PHE A 138 -1.54 5.41 -7.57
N GLY A 139 -2.64 5.63 -6.84
CA GLY A 139 -3.95 5.92 -7.43
C GLY A 139 -4.39 4.81 -8.40
N ALA A 140 -4.85 5.18 -9.58
CA ALA A 140 -5.21 4.25 -10.67
C ALA A 140 -4.00 3.72 -11.47
N GLY A 141 -2.78 4.10 -11.10
CA GLY A 141 -1.56 3.86 -11.88
C GLY A 141 -0.97 2.46 -11.81
N HIS A 142 0.24 2.28 -12.29
CA HIS A 142 0.92 0.99 -12.18
C HIS A 142 1.25 0.61 -10.74
N VAL A 143 1.71 -0.62 -10.55
CA VAL A 143 2.38 -1.03 -9.31
C VAL A 143 3.86 -0.80 -9.50
N TYR A 144 4.46 -0.05 -8.57
CA TYR A 144 5.85 0.32 -8.59
C TYR A 144 6.59 -0.27 -7.41
N ARG A 145 7.85 -0.65 -7.61
CA ARG A 145 8.83 -0.84 -6.55
C ARG A 145 9.67 0.42 -6.45
N HIS A 146 9.75 0.99 -5.26
CA HIS A 146 10.39 2.28 -5.04
C HIS A 146 11.03 2.34 -3.66
N SER A 147 11.94 3.27 -3.45
CA SER A 147 12.46 3.52 -2.09
C SER A 147 11.33 3.99 -1.17
N PHE A 148 11.37 3.62 0.11
CA PHE A 148 10.27 3.96 1.03
C PHE A 148 10.10 5.47 1.22
N ASP A 149 11.13 6.27 0.97
CA ASP A 149 11.11 7.73 1.00
C ASP A 149 10.64 8.39 -0.30
N LEU A 150 10.60 7.64 -1.41
CA LEU A 150 10.13 8.10 -2.71
C LEU A 150 8.60 7.93 -2.82
N VAL A 151 7.86 8.73 -2.06
CA VAL A 151 6.40 8.81 -2.09
C VAL A 151 5.91 10.26 -2.07
N PRO A 152 4.79 10.60 -2.74
CA PRO A 152 4.22 11.94 -2.66
C PRO A 152 4.08 12.50 -1.25
N ASN A 153 4.28 13.81 -1.11
CA ASN A 153 4.15 14.52 0.15
C ASN A 153 2.75 14.37 0.77
N PHE A 154 1.71 14.30 -0.06
CA PHE A 154 0.33 14.12 0.40
C PHE A 154 0.03 12.71 0.94
N TYR A 155 0.91 11.73 0.73
CA TYR A 155 0.82 10.41 1.37
C TYR A 155 1.42 10.36 2.77
N GLY A 156 1.94 11.47 3.28
CA GLY A 156 2.41 11.59 4.66
C GLY A 156 3.92 11.54 4.80
N ASN A 157 4.42 11.82 6.00
CA ASN A 157 5.84 12.02 6.30
C ASN A 157 6.41 10.98 7.26
N ARG A 158 5.64 9.93 7.55
CA ARG A 158 6.04 8.81 8.41
C ARG A 158 5.63 7.51 7.76
N VAL A 159 6.45 6.48 7.92
CA VAL A 159 6.13 5.11 7.55
C VAL A 159 6.24 4.20 8.77
N LEU A 160 5.24 3.34 8.94
CA LEU A 160 5.19 2.27 9.92
C LEU A 160 5.26 0.92 9.19
N PHE A 161 5.85 -0.09 9.80
CA PHE A 161 5.94 -1.42 9.22
C PHE A 161 5.25 -2.45 10.11
N PHE A 162 4.57 -3.41 9.48
CA PHE A 162 3.82 -4.44 10.18
C PHE A 162 4.09 -5.81 9.59
N HIS A 163 4.58 -6.72 10.44
CA HIS A 163 4.74 -8.12 10.09
C HIS A 163 3.38 -8.80 10.04
N PRO A 164 3.02 -9.48 8.93
CA PRO A 164 1.76 -10.19 8.84
C PRO A 164 1.69 -11.34 9.87
N PRO A 165 0.47 -11.75 10.26
CA PRO A 165 0.32 -12.95 11.08
C PRO A 165 0.95 -14.14 10.35
N THR A 166 1.77 -14.93 11.07
CA THR A 166 2.32 -16.16 10.51
C THR A 166 1.15 -17.01 10.00
N PRO A 167 1.18 -17.51 8.75
CA PRO A 167 0.16 -18.44 8.30
C PRO A 167 0.06 -19.54 9.34
N ARG A 168 -1.12 -19.73 9.97
CA ARG A 168 -1.32 -20.86 10.87
C ARG A 168 -0.90 -22.08 10.06
N ARG A 169 0.26 -22.68 10.39
CA ARG A 169 0.64 -23.97 9.83
C ARG A 169 -0.59 -24.83 10.05
N MET A 170 -1.30 -25.19 8.97
CA MET A 170 -2.30 -26.22 9.06
C MET A 170 -1.56 -27.38 9.70
N LYS A 171 -2.00 -27.82 10.88
CA LYS A 171 -1.45 -29.01 11.52
C LYS A 171 -1.82 -30.18 10.59
N ILE A 172 -1.01 -30.42 9.56
CA ILE A 172 -1.11 -31.56 8.63
C ILE A 172 -1.01 -32.90 9.39
N TRP A 173 -0.63 -32.85 10.67
CA TRP A 173 -0.65 -33.94 11.62
C TRP A 173 -1.99 -34.68 11.80
N ALA A 174 -3.12 -34.16 11.32
CA ALA A 174 -4.41 -34.87 11.40
C ALA A 174 -4.73 -35.78 10.19
N TRP A 175 -3.99 -35.70 9.08
CA TRP A 175 -4.27 -36.55 7.89
C TRP A 175 -3.38 -37.79 7.80
N PHE A 176 -2.14 -37.73 8.31
CA PHE A 176 -1.21 -38.86 8.25
C PHE A 176 -1.44 -39.96 9.31
N ARG A 177 -2.29 -39.75 10.31
CA ARG A 177 -2.65 -40.80 11.30
C ARG A 177 -3.76 -41.75 10.87
N ARG A 178 -4.29 -41.62 9.64
CA ARG A 178 -5.33 -42.52 9.10
C ARG A 178 -4.85 -43.42 7.97
N LEU A 179 -3.54 -43.41 7.68
CA LEU A 179 -2.89 -44.24 6.65
C LEU A 179 -1.92 -45.26 7.26
N LEU A 180 -1.91 -45.42 8.58
CA LEU A 180 -1.07 -46.38 9.31
C LEU A 180 -1.86 -47.27 10.29
N ASP A 181 -3.20 -47.22 10.23
CA ASP A 181 -4.12 -48.20 10.81
C ASP A 181 -4.92 -48.84 9.66
#